data_AF-A0A2V1BLI4-F1
#
_entry.id   AF-A0A2V1BLI4-F1
#
_cell.length_a   1.000
_cell.length_b   1.000
_cell.length_c   1.000
_cell.angle_alpha   90.00
_cell.angle_beta   90.00
_cell.angle_gamma   90.00
#
_symmetry.space_group_name_H-M   'P 1'
#
loop_
_entity.id
_entity.type
_entity.pdbx_description
1 polymer ?
#
loop_
_entity_poly.entity_id
_entity_poly.type
_entity_poly.pdbx_seq_one_letter_code
_entity_poly.pdbx_strand_id
1 'polypeptide(L)'
;RRMFDGLDLETSKYGNSFHLASIVGLLGPPPLDFLQRSECSSVYFDDKCNWKCLNPVPSVSWEESERNLECSNKKDFLDFVRKMVKWTP
;
A
#
# COMPACT_ATOMS: atom_id res chain seq x y z
N ARG A 1 8.89 10.63 -8.23
CA ARG A 1 8.12 9.35 -8.36
C ARG A 1 7.40 9.08 -7.04
N ARG A 2 6.21 8.46 -7.04
CA ARG A 2 5.41 8.23 -5.82
C ARG A 2 5.80 6.91 -5.13
N MET A 3 5.70 6.88 -3.80
CA MET A 3 5.91 5.67 -2.99
C MET A 3 4.77 4.66 -3.17
N PHE A 4 3.52 5.16 -3.19
CA PHE A 4 2.32 4.39 -3.52
C PHE A 4 1.86 4.73 -4.93
N ASP A 5 1.76 3.73 -5.80
CA ASP A 5 1.26 3.92 -7.15
C ASP A 5 -0.16 3.37 -7.29
N GLY A 6 -1.06 4.19 -7.82
CA GLY A 6 -2.44 3.80 -8.08
C GLY A 6 -2.75 3.63 -9.56
N LEU A 7 -1.73 3.62 -10.41
CA LEU A 7 -1.90 3.45 -11.84
C LEU A 7 -2.02 1.99 -12.21
N ASP A 8 -3.02 1.71 -13.03
CA ASP A 8 -3.07 0.50 -13.82
C ASP A 8 -1.98 0.54 -14.90
N LEU A 9 -1.14 -0.49 -14.97
CA LEU A 9 -0.05 -0.58 -15.95
C LEU A 9 -0.55 -0.77 -17.38
N GLU A 10 -1.75 -1.32 -17.56
CA GLU A 10 -2.32 -1.54 -18.89
C GLU A 10 -2.98 -0.27 -19.43
N THR A 11 -3.80 0.38 -18.60
CA THR A 11 -4.62 1.53 -19.04
C THR A 11 -4.00 2.88 -18.70
N SER A 12 -2.95 2.93 -17.87
CA SER A 12 -2.37 4.16 -17.30
C SER A 12 -3.36 5.04 -16.55
N LYS A 13 -4.51 4.49 -16.15
CA LYS A 13 -5.54 5.19 -15.37
C LYS A 13 -5.35 4.93 -13.88
N TYR A 14 -5.68 5.94 -13.07
CA TYR A 14 -5.67 5.79 -11.63
C TYR A 14 -6.90 5.01 -11.15
N GLY A 15 -6.70 4.04 -10.26
CA GLY A 15 -7.76 3.27 -9.62
C GLY A 15 -7.49 3.07 -8.14
N ASN A 16 -8.55 3.16 -7.33
CA ASN A 16 -8.45 2.97 -5.88
C ASN A 16 -7.94 1.58 -5.50
N SER A 17 -8.29 0.54 -6.26
CA SER A 17 -7.83 -0.83 -6.00
C SER A 17 -6.34 -1.00 -6.26
N PHE A 18 -5.78 -0.33 -7.29
CA PHE A 18 -4.33 -0.31 -7.54
C PHE A 18 -3.60 0.47 -6.44
N HIS A 19 -4.14 1.62 -6.03
CA HIS A 19 -3.52 2.42 -4.98
C HIS A 19 -3.49 1.66 -3.66
N LEU A 20 -4.63 1.08 -3.26
CA LEU A 20 -4.72 0.29 -2.04
C LEU A 20 -3.86 -0.98 -2.12
N ALA A 21 -3.80 -1.66 -3.27
CA ALA A 21 -2.89 -2.78 -3.47
C ALA A 21 -1.43 -2.38 -3.25
N SER A 22 -1.01 -1.20 -3.70
CA SER A 22 0.36 -0.70 -3.45
C SER A 22 0.65 -0.48 -1.96
N ILE A 23 -0.35 -0.03 -1.18
CA ILE A 23 -0.23 0.13 0.27
C ILE A 23 -0.14 -1.25 0.95
N VAL A 24 -1.01 -2.19 0.57
CA VAL A 24 -0.98 -3.58 1.08
C VAL A 24 0.34 -4.26 0.74
N GLY A 25 0.89 -4.01 -0.45
CA GLY A 25 2.17 -4.53 -0.88
C GLY A 25 3.34 -4.08 0.00
N LEU A 26 3.26 -2.86 0.53
CA LEU A 26 4.32 -2.27 1.35
C LEU A 26 4.13 -2.53 2.86
N LEU A 27 2.89 -2.43 3.35
CA LEU A 27 2.56 -2.58 4.77
C LEU A 27 2.21 -4.01 5.18
N GLY A 28 1.97 -4.89 4.21
CA GLY A 28 1.31 -6.16 4.42
C GLY A 28 -0.22 -6.02 4.57
N PRO A 29 -0.92 -7.15 4.78
CA PRO A 29 -2.38 -7.15 4.91
C PRO A 29 -2.84 -6.27 6.08
N PRO A 30 -3.95 -5.53 5.93
CA PRO A 30 -4.50 -4.73 7.01
C PRO A 30 -5.00 -5.61 8.16
N PRO A 31 -4.91 -5.14 9.41
CA PRO A 31 -5.56 -5.77 10.56
C PRO A 31 -7.08 -5.87 10.38
N LEU A 32 -7.71 -6.90 10.97
CA LEU A 32 -9.17 -7.09 10.90
C LEU A 32 -9.95 -5.91 11.49
N ASP A 33 -9.49 -5.37 12.63
CA ASP A 33 -10.12 -4.24 13.29
C ASP A 33 -10.05 -2.96 12.45
N PHE A 34 -9.06 -2.83 11.54
CA PHE A 34 -9.02 -1.75 10.56
C PHE A 34 -10.10 -1.93 9.50
N LEU A 35 -10.25 -3.15 8.95
CA LEU A 35 -11.26 -3.43 7.93
C LEU A 35 -12.69 -3.22 8.46
N GLN A 36 -12.95 -3.63 9.69
CA GLN A 36 -14.26 -3.49 10.33
C GLN A 36 -14.71 -2.03 10.55
N ARG A 37 -13.79 -1.06 10.52
CA ARG A 37 -14.13 0.38 10.67
C ARG A 37 -14.76 0.97 9.42
N SER A 38 -14.68 0.29 8.27
CA SER A 38 -15.14 0.81 6.99
C SER A 38 -16.09 -0.17 6.29
N GLU A 39 -17.28 0.31 5.92
CA GLU A 39 -18.24 -0.45 5.12
C GLU A 39 -17.70 -0.78 3.72
N CYS A 40 -16.81 0.06 3.19
CA CYS A 40 -16.18 -0.10 1.89
C CYS A 40 -15.04 -1.14 1.87
N SER A 41 -14.60 -1.65 3.03
CA SER A 41 -13.56 -2.69 3.11
C SER A 41 -13.95 -3.94 2.32
N SER A 42 -15.23 -4.29 2.38
CA SER A 42 -15.86 -5.37 1.64
C SER A 42 -15.79 -5.22 0.13
N VAL A 43 -15.36 -4.08 -0.44
CA VAL A 43 -15.10 -3.96 -1.88
C VAL A 43 -13.75 -4.57 -2.25
N TYR A 44 -12.78 -4.52 -1.35
CA TYR A 44 -11.36 -4.84 -1.61
C TYR A 44 -10.89 -6.12 -0.94
N PHE A 45 -11.53 -6.52 0.16
CA PHE A 45 -11.18 -7.70 0.95
C PHE A 45 -12.35 -8.68 1.07
N ASP A 46 -12.04 -9.95 1.28
CA ASP A 46 -13.02 -10.98 1.66
C ASP A 46 -13.22 -11.05 3.18
N ASP A 47 -14.14 -11.91 3.63
CA ASP A 47 -14.47 -12.09 5.06
C ASP A 47 -13.30 -12.67 5.89
N LYS A 48 -12.23 -13.14 5.23
CA LYS A 48 -11.01 -13.67 5.84
C LYS A 48 -9.84 -12.67 5.76
N CYS A 49 -10.11 -11.41 5.44
CA CYS A 49 -9.12 -10.33 5.25
C CYS A 49 -8.16 -10.51 4.07
N ASN A 50 -8.48 -11.40 3.12
CA ASN A 50 -7.65 -11.58 1.93
C ASN A 50 -8.00 -10.54 0.87
N TRP A 51 -6.99 -10.12 0.11
CA TRP A 51 -7.17 -9.28 -1.06
C TRP A 51 -8.02 -10.01 -2.12
N LYS A 52 -9.10 -9.38 -2.61
CA LYS A 52 -10.01 -10.02 -3.59
C LYS A 52 -10.13 -9.29 -4.92
N CYS A 53 -9.50 -8.13 -5.09
CA CYS A 53 -9.54 -7.45 -6.38
C CYS A 53 -8.74 -8.23 -7.43
N LEU A 54 -9.13 -8.09 -8.70
CA LEU A 54 -8.46 -8.75 -9.82
C LEU A 54 -7.01 -8.27 -10.01
N ASN A 55 -6.72 -7.01 -9.65
CA ASN A 55 -5.37 -6.50 -9.76
C ASN A 55 -4.46 -7.10 -8.68
N PRO A 56 -3.20 -7.41 -9.02
CA PRO A 56 -2.27 -8.02 -8.09
C PRO A 56 -1.86 -7.04 -6.99
N VAL A 57 -1.46 -7.59 -5.84
CA VAL A 57 -0.74 -6.86 -4.80
C VAL A 57 0.76 -6.93 -5.13
N PRO A 58 1.44 -5.82 -5.40
CA PRO A 58 2.87 -5.83 -5.70
C PRO A 58 3.67 -6.18 -4.44
N SER A 59 4.66 -7.06 -4.56
CA SER A 59 5.62 -7.31 -3.48
C SER A 59 6.77 -6.31 -3.61
N VAL A 60 6.78 -5.27 -2.78
CA VAL A 60 7.81 -4.21 -2.82
C VAL A 60 8.37 -3.94 -1.43
N SER A 61 9.68 -3.72 -1.33
CA SER A 61 10.29 -3.22 -0.10
C SER A 61 10.17 -1.70 0.02
N TRP A 62 10.32 -1.20 1.26
CA TRP A 62 10.41 0.23 1.55
C TRP A 62 11.55 0.90 0.77
N GLU A 63 12.68 0.22 0.70
CA GLU A 63 13.86 0.66 -0.02
C GLU A 63 13.61 0.77 -1.52
N GLU A 64 12.86 -0.13 -2.14
CA GLU A 64 12.50 -0.06 -3.56
C GLU A 64 11.39 0.96 -3.86
N SER A 65 10.55 1.25 -2.86
CA SER A 65 9.44 2.21 -2.98
C SER A 65 9.93 3.66 -2.98
N GLU A 66 10.97 3.98 -2.21
CA GLU A 66 11.57 5.31 -2.18
C GLU A 66 12.67 5.43 -3.25
N ARG A 67 12.45 6.27 -4.27
CA ARG A 67 13.36 6.45 -5.41
C ARG A 67 13.78 7.89 -5.65
N ASN A 68 13.43 8.80 -4.74
CA ASN A 68 13.76 10.23 -4.83
C ASN A 68 14.96 10.59 -3.94
N LEU A 69 15.28 9.77 -2.93
CA LEU A 69 16.40 9.98 -2.02
C LEU A 69 17.45 8.87 -2.18
N GLU A 70 18.72 9.22 -1.94
CA GLU A 70 19.86 8.32 -2.01
C GLU A 70 20.58 8.20 -0.65
N CYS A 71 21.33 7.10 -0.47
CA CYS A 71 22.24 6.85 0.65
C CYS A 71 21.64 7.10 2.05
N SER A 72 22.28 7.95 2.86
CA SER A 72 21.91 8.21 4.26
C SER A 72 20.54 8.87 4.39
N ASN A 73 20.24 9.85 3.52
CA ASN A 73 18.99 10.60 3.59
C ASN A 73 17.78 9.69 3.35
N LYS A 74 17.94 8.68 2.48
CA LYS A 74 16.90 7.67 2.24
C LYS A 74 16.62 6.85 3.49
N LYS A 75 17.66 6.42 4.22
CA LYS A 75 17.51 5.61 5.43
C LYS A 75 16.75 6.38 6.51
N ASP A 76 17.20 7.59 6.83
CA ASP A 76 16.59 8.41 7.90
C ASP A 76 15.14 8.77 7.57
N PHE A 77 14.86 9.06 6.30
CA PHE A 77 13.51 9.30 5.81
C PHE A 77 12.62 8.06 5.98
N LEU A 78 13.08 6.88 5.56
CA LEU A 78 12.31 5.64 5.70
C LEU A 78 12.05 5.30 7.17
N ASP A 79 13.02 5.51 8.06
CA ASP A 79 12.86 5.27 9.50
C ASP A 79 11.83 6.23 10.13
N PHE A 80 11.71 7.44 9.60
CA PHE A 80 10.65 8.38 9.97
C PHE A 80 9.28 7.96 9.40
N VAL A 81 9.20 7.67 8.09
CA VAL A 81 7.94 7.31 7.41
C VAL A 81 7.33 6.02 7.95
N ARG A 82 8.13 4.99 8.24
CA ARG A 82 7.66 3.72 8.86
C ARG A 82 6.94 3.92 10.18
N LYS A 83 7.24 5.01 10.91
CA LYS A 83 6.56 5.32 12.17
C LYS A 83 5.19 5.98 11.94
N MET A 84 5.03 6.70 10.83
CA MET A 84 3.81 7.43 10.48
C MET A 84 2.83 6.62 9.63
N VAL A 85 3.34 5.83 8.69
CA VAL A 85 2.52 5.11 7.72
C VAL A 85 2.23 3.71 8.25
N LYS A 86 1.07 3.57 8.88
CA LYS A 86 0.55 2.32 9.47
C LYS A 86 -0.94 2.22 9.21
N TRP A 87 -1.48 1.01 9.22
CA TRP A 87 -2.92 0.79 9.10
C TRP A 87 -3.70 1.44 10.26
N THR A 88 -3.23 1.23 11.48
CA THR A 88 -3.79 1.82 12.68
C THR A 88 -2.92 3.01 13.11
N PRO A 89 -3.49 4.21 13.28
CA PRO A 89 -2.78 5.38 13.78
C PRO A 89 -2.27 5.18 15.21
#